data_AF-A0A4R7SY74-F1
#
_entry.id   AF-A0A4R7SY74-F1
#
_cell.length_a   1.000
_cell.length_b   1.000
_cell.length_c   1.000
_cell.angle_alpha   90.00
_cell.angle_beta   90.00
_cell.angle_gamma   90.00
#
_symmetry.space_group_name_H-M   'P 1'
#
loop_
_entity.id
_entity.type
_entity.pdbx_description
1 polymer ?
#
loop_
_entity_poly.entity_id
_entity_poly.type
_entity_poly.pdbx_seq_one_letter_code
_entity_poly.pdbx_strand_id
1 'polypeptide(L)'
;MVQSAREVRQKYAGFEERRYGRSWTREELMLGFLGDVGDLAKLVQGKEGVRPRDDLDEAFAHELADCLWSVIVLADAYQVDLESAFSRTMRELKGQL
;
A
#
# COMPACT_ATOMS: atom_id res chain seq x y z
N MET A 1 7.72 -10.26 4.23
CA MET A 1 6.91 -9.06 3.91
C MET A 1 5.53 -9.44 3.39
N VAL A 2 5.43 -10.11 2.22
CA VAL A 2 4.13 -10.48 1.62
C VAL A 2 3.25 -11.32 2.56
N GLN A 3 3.83 -12.32 3.22
CA GLN A 3 3.10 -13.17 4.17
C GLN A 3 2.52 -12.36 5.35
N SER A 4 3.33 -11.46 5.94
CA SER A 4 2.89 -10.59 7.04
C SER A 4 1.77 -9.64 6.58
N ALA A 5 1.85 -9.11 5.36
CA ALA A 5 0.80 -8.27 4.79
C ALA A 5 -0.53 -9.02 4.65
N ARG A 6 -0.49 -10.28 4.17
CA ARG A 6 -1.65 -11.16 4.08
C ARG A 6 -2.29 -11.45 5.43
N GLU A 7 -1.49 -11.74 6.45
CA GLU A 7 -1.97 -11.98 7.81
C GLU A 7 -2.69 -10.75 8.39
N VAL A 8 -2.14 -9.55 8.17
CA VAL A 8 -2.80 -8.29 8.57
C VAL A 8 -4.10 -8.11 7.78
N ARG A 9 -4.10 -8.36 6.46
CA ARG A 9 -5.32 -8.25 5.64
C ARG A 9 -6.42 -9.20 6.09
N GLN A 10 -6.09 -10.42 6.50
CA GLN A 10 -7.04 -11.38 7.07
C GLN A 10 -7.66 -10.88 8.38
N LYS A 11 -6.88 -10.22 9.24
CA LYS A 11 -7.40 -9.59 10.47
C LYS A 11 -8.39 -8.46 10.15
N TYR A 12 -8.06 -7.62 9.17
CA TYR A 12 -8.97 -6.59 8.67
C TYR A 12 -10.24 -7.20 8.07
N ALA A 13 -10.14 -8.26 7.27
CA ALA A 13 -11.29 -8.93 6.68
C ALA A 13 -12.25 -9.45 7.76
N GLY A 14 -11.72 -10.08 8.81
CA GLY A 14 -12.53 -10.51 9.96
C GLY A 14 -13.13 -9.34 10.74
N PHE A 15 -12.42 -8.20 10.85
CA PHE A 15 -12.97 -6.99 11.46
C PHE A 15 -14.12 -6.41 10.65
N GLU A 16 -13.94 -6.28 9.33
CA GLU A 16 -14.94 -5.79 8.38
C GLU A 16 -16.20 -6.66 8.41
N GLU A 17 -16.04 -7.99 8.41
CA GLU A 17 -17.14 -8.94 8.52
C GLU A 17 -17.98 -8.69 9.79
N ARG A 18 -17.32 -8.56 10.95
CA ARG A 18 -18.00 -8.30 12.23
C ARG A 18 -18.67 -6.92 12.26
N ARG A 19 -18.07 -5.91 11.62
CA ARG A 19 -18.50 -4.51 11.73
C ARG A 19 -19.51 -4.10 10.67
N TYR A 20 -19.43 -4.68 9.48
CA TYR A 20 -20.18 -4.29 8.29
C TYR A 20 -20.94 -5.46 7.63
N GLY A 21 -20.78 -6.70 8.12
CA GLY A 21 -21.46 -7.88 7.58
C GLY A 21 -20.88 -8.42 6.27
N ARG A 22 -19.74 -7.88 5.84
CA ARG A 22 -18.92 -8.38 4.73
C ARG A 22 -17.50 -7.81 4.82
N SER A 23 -16.53 -8.52 4.25
CA SER A 23 -15.23 -7.94 3.94
C SER A 23 -15.30 -6.90 2.80
N TRP A 24 -14.32 -6.01 2.75
CA TRP A 24 -14.15 -5.03 1.69
C TRP A 24 -13.99 -5.69 0.32
N THR A 25 -14.62 -5.11 -0.70
CA THR A 25 -14.46 -5.52 -2.11
C THR A 25 -13.11 -5.08 -2.66
N ARG A 26 -12.76 -5.54 -3.86
CA ARG A 26 -11.50 -5.13 -4.52
C ARG A 26 -11.49 -3.64 -4.83
N GLU A 27 -12.62 -3.08 -5.20
CA GLU A 27 -12.82 -1.65 -5.44
C GLU A 27 -12.61 -0.85 -4.15
N GLU A 28 -13.14 -1.33 -3.03
CA GLU A 28 -12.93 -0.69 -1.72
C GLU A 28 -11.47 -0.77 -1.26
N LEU A 29 -10.78 -1.89 -1.52
CA LEU A 29 -9.34 -1.99 -1.28
C LEU A 29 -8.54 -0.98 -2.13
N MET A 30 -8.92 -0.81 -3.40
CA MET A 30 -8.31 0.20 -4.27
C MET A 30 -8.60 1.63 -3.78
N LEU A 31 -9.81 1.90 -3.28
CA LEU A 31 -10.15 3.20 -2.70
C LEU A 31 -9.37 3.46 -1.40
N GLY A 32 -9.16 2.43 -0.57
CA GLY A 32 -8.26 2.49 0.59
C GLY A 32 -6.85 2.88 0.18
N PHE A 33 -6.28 2.20 -0.82
CA PHE A 33 -4.97 2.52 -1.37
C PHE A 33 -4.87 3.97 -1.88
N LEU A 34 -5.91 4.48 -2.56
CA LEU A 34 -5.94 5.86 -3.00
C LEU A 34 -5.88 6.86 -1.82
N GLY A 35 -6.47 6.50 -0.68
CA GLY A 35 -6.34 7.23 0.58
C GLY A 35 -4.88 7.33 1.02
N ASP A 36 -4.21 6.18 1.14
CA ASP A 36 -2.79 6.09 1.54
C ASP A 36 -1.89 6.92 0.60
N VAL A 37 -2.13 6.85 -0.72
CA VAL A 37 -1.40 7.66 -1.71
C VAL A 37 -1.62 9.16 -1.48
N GLY A 38 -2.84 9.56 -1.11
CA GLY A 38 -3.16 10.94 -0.78
C GLY A 38 -2.43 11.42 0.47
N ASP A 39 -2.29 10.57 1.49
CA ASP A 39 -1.56 10.89 2.71
C ASP A 39 -0.05 10.94 2.48
N LEU A 40 0.50 9.98 1.73
CA LEU A 40 1.88 10.01 1.25
C LEU A 40 2.18 11.30 0.48
N ALA A 41 1.29 11.73 -0.42
CA ALA A 41 1.47 12.95 -1.21
C ALA A 41 1.55 14.22 -0.32
N LYS A 42 0.74 14.29 0.74
CA LYS A 42 0.83 15.39 1.72
C LYS A 42 2.16 15.38 2.48
N LEU A 43 2.73 14.21 2.76
CA LEU A 43 4.03 14.11 3.42
C LEU A 43 5.19 14.42 2.49
N VAL A 44 5.11 14.09 1.20
CA VAL A 44 6.06 14.59 0.18
C VAL A 44 6.10 16.11 0.23
N GLN A 45 4.94 16.79 0.23
CA GLN A 45 4.90 18.25 0.37
C GLN A 45 5.57 18.73 1.66
N GLY A 46 5.45 17.98 2.76
CA GLY A 46 6.17 18.27 3.98
C GLY A 46 7.69 18.14 3.83
N LYS A 47 8.17 17.09 3.13
CA LYS A 47 9.60 16.86 2.88
C LYS A 47 10.22 17.94 1.99
N GLU A 48 9.42 18.52 1.11
CA GLU A 48 9.77 19.68 0.28
C GLU A 48 9.58 21.04 0.99
N GLY A 49 9.22 21.04 2.27
CA GLY A 49 9.12 22.26 3.09
C GLY A 49 7.82 23.06 2.93
N VAL A 50 6.82 22.55 2.20
CA VAL A 50 5.54 23.24 1.97
C VAL A 50 4.57 23.07 3.15
N ARG A 51 4.61 21.91 3.81
CA ARG A 51 3.71 21.56 4.93
C ARG A 51 4.52 20.98 6.10
N PRO A 52 5.16 21.82 6.94
CA PRO A 52 6.06 21.35 7.99
C PRO A 52 5.31 20.53 9.04
N ARG A 53 6.03 19.56 9.61
CA ARG A 53 5.56 18.66 10.67
C ARG A 53 6.76 18.19 11.49
N ASP A 54 6.59 17.99 12.79
CA ASP A 54 7.69 17.65 13.70
C ASP A 54 8.18 16.20 13.51
N ASP A 55 7.29 15.27 13.21
CA ASP A 55 7.53 13.83 13.05
C ASP A 55 7.50 13.39 11.58
N LEU A 56 7.94 14.27 10.67
CA LEU A 56 7.79 14.09 9.22
C LEU A 56 8.48 12.83 8.69
N ASP A 57 9.70 12.53 9.14
CA ASP A 57 10.46 11.37 8.69
C ASP A 57 9.78 10.05 9.06
N GLU A 58 9.23 9.98 10.27
CA GLU A 58 8.55 8.79 10.76
C GLU A 58 7.24 8.53 10.00
N ALA A 59 6.37 9.53 9.82
CA ALA A 59 5.18 9.27 9.00
C ALA A 59 5.51 9.06 7.54
N PHE A 60 6.54 9.70 6.99
CA PHE A 60 6.88 9.46 5.60
C PHE A 60 7.25 7.98 5.37
N ALA A 61 8.03 7.40 6.30
CA ALA A 61 8.31 5.98 6.29
C ALA A 61 7.04 5.12 6.51
N HIS A 62 6.13 5.55 7.38
CA HIS A 62 4.85 4.88 7.63
C HIS A 62 3.97 4.83 6.37
N GLU A 63 3.72 5.96 5.72
CA GLU A 63 2.84 6.02 4.53
C GLU A 63 3.45 5.29 3.34
N LEU A 64 4.78 5.25 3.21
CA LEU A 64 5.45 4.39 2.23
C LEU A 64 5.17 2.90 2.51
N ALA A 65 5.20 2.49 3.78
CA ALA A 65 4.90 1.12 4.17
C ALA A 65 3.42 0.77 3.97
N ASP A 66 2.50 1.69 4.27
CA ASP A 66 1.06 1.50 4.07
C ASP A 66 0.72 1.43 2.58
N CYS A 67 1.27 2.32 1.75
CA CYS A 67 1.16 2.22 0.30
C CYS A 67 1.67 0.86 -0.21
N LEU A 68 2.81 0.39 0.30
CA LEU A 68 3.35 -0.91 -0.09
C LEU A 68 2.45 -2.07 0.36
N TRP A 69 1.89 -2.01 1.57
CA TRP A 69 0.93 -3.00 2.07
C TRP A 69 -0.30 -3.06 1.17
N SER A 70 -0.87 -1.91 0.81
CA SER A 70 -2.01 -1.80 -0.09
C SER A 70 -1.74 -2.40 -1.47
N VAL A 71 -0.54 -2.18 -2.05
CA VAL A 71 -0.13 -2.84 -3.31
C VAL A 71 -0.05 -4.36 -3.17
N ILE A 72 0.51 -4.87 -2.05
CA ILE A 72 0.59 -6.32 -1.80
C ILE A 72 -0.81 -6.93 -1.65
N VAL A 73 -1.71 -6.25 -0.94
CA VAL A 73 -3.10 -6.69 -0.73
C VAL A 73 -3.86 -6.76 -2.04
N LEU A 74 -3.71 -5.75 -2.90
CA LEU A 74 -4.32 -5.76 -4.23
C LEU A 74 -3.75 -6.89 -5.08
N ALA A 75 -2.42 -7.08 -5.09
CA ALA A 75 -1.80 -8.18 -5.82
C ALA A 75 -2.37 -9.55 -5.37
N ASP A 76 -2.53 -9.76 -4.06
CA ASP A 76 -3.13 -10.98 -3.54
C ASP A 76 -4.61 -11.16 -3.96
N ALA A 77 -5.41 -10.10 -3.86
CA ALA A 77 -6.82 -10.10 -4.24
C ALA A 77 -7.06 -10.39 -5.74
N TYR A 78 -6.08 -10.08 -6.58
CA TYR A 78 -6.07 -10.35 -8.02
C TYR A 78 -5.16 -11.52 -8.43
N GLN A 79 -4.60 -12.26 -7.48
CA GLN A 79 -3.74 -13.44 -7.72
C GLN A 79 -2.50 -13.13 -8.57
N VAL A 80 -1.92 -11.95 -8.39
CA VAL A 80 -0.70 -11.51 -9.06
C VAL A 80 0.52 -11.88 -8.21
N ASP A 81 1.48 -12.59 -8.82
CA ASP A 81 2.82 -12.76 -8.24
C ASP A 81 3.60 -11.45 -8.39
N LEU A 82 3.48 -10.62 -7.36
CA LEU A 82 4.07 -9.28 -7.32
C LEU A 82 5.61 -9.31 -7.38
N GLU A 83 6.26 -10.28 -6.72
CA GLU A 83 7.72 -10.36 -6.66
C GLU A 83 8.31 -10.70 -8.04
N SER A 84 7.71 -11.68 -8.73
CA SER A 84 8.09 -12.03 -10.09
C SER A 84 7.78 -10.90 -11.09
N ALA A 85 6.62 -10.25 -10.96
CA ALA A 85 6.23 -9.12 -11.80
C ALA A 85 7.23 -7.96 -11.65
N PHE A 86 7.51 -7.54 -10.41
CA PHE A 86 8.47 -6.47 -10.12
C PHE A 86 9.87 -6.79 -10.66
N SER A 87 10.37 -8.00 -10.40
CA SER A 87 11.68 -8.45 -10.86
C SER A 87 11.80 -8.42 -12.39
N ARG A 88 10.73 -8.78 -13.10
CA ARG A 88 10.67 -8.73 -14.56
C ARG A 88 10.74 -7.28 -15.05
N THR A 89 9.88 -6.41 -14.52
CA THR A 89 9.85 -4.99 -14.88
C THR A 89 11.21 -4.33 -14.66
N MET A 90 11.88 -4.61 -13.54
CA MET A 90 13.22 -4.05 -13.27
C MET A 90 14.29 -4.56 -14.25
N ARG A 91 14.21 -5.81 -14.71
CA ARG A 91 15.12 -6.32 -15.75
C ARG A 91 14.87 -5.64 -17.09
N GLU A 92 13.60 -5.45 -17.46
CA GLU A 92 13.21 -4.78 -18.70
C GLU A 92 13.68 -3.33 -18.71
N LEU A 93 13.46 -2.56 -17.64
CA LEU A 93 13.93 -1.18 -17.52
C LEU A 93 15.46 -1.08 -17.61
N LYS A 94 16.20 -2.01 -16.98
CA LYS A 94 17.67 -2.05 -17.08
C LYS A 94 18.16 -2.33 -18.50
N GLY A 95 17.41 -3.08 -19.31
CA GLY A 95 17.74 -3.33 -20.70
C GLY A 95 17.45 -2.14 -21.63
N GLN A 96 16.74 -1.12 -21.15
CA GLN A 96 16.41 0.10 -21.90
C GLN A 96 17.36 1.28 -21.63
N LEU A 97 18.22 1.15 -20.61
CA LEU A 97 19.28 2.11 -20.26
C LEU A 97 20.60 1.68 -20.90
#